data_AF-A0A7S0RTN3-F1
#
_entry.id   AF-A0A7S0RTN3-F1
#
_cell.length_a   1.000
_cell.length_b   1.000
_cell.length_c   1.000
_cell.angle_alpha   90.00
_cell.angle_beta   90.00
_cell.angle_gamma   90.00
#
_symmetry.space_group_name_H-M   'P 1'
#
loop_
_entity.id
_entity.type
_entity.pdbx_description
1 polymer ?
#
loop_
_entity_poly.entity_id
_entity_poly.type
_entity_poly.pdbx_seq_one_letter_code
_entity_poly.pdbx_strand_id
1 'polypeptide(L)'
;LWLDCDAVVSNITFHMDELTNSVSSDKQMIVIWGHDFFNLGVMLLRSSDWSEWLMQKMLERRDWIEWMVGKWRDQKSFRMLLNEYPDIVNKVFVVDPPTLQAYPRWWVPGTFIYHQVGCKSGRGWGSSMGTGL
;
A
#
# COMPACT_ATOMS: atom_id res chain seq x y z
N LEU A 1 9.07 0.38 -6.96
CA LEU A 1 8.71 -0.11 -5.61
C LEU A 1 8.46 1.11 -4.75
N TRP A 2 7.27 1.20 -4.14
CA TRP A 2 6.95 2.16 -3.09
C TRP A 2 6.98 1.44 -1.75
N LEU A 3 7.54 2.09 -0.73
CA LEU A 3 7.58 1.61 0.65
C LEU A 3 7.24 2.79 1.57
N ASP A 4 6.27 2.59 2.46
CA ASP A 4 6.02 3.49 3.57
C ASP A 4 7.22 3.50 4.53
N CYS A 5 7.35 4.58 5.30
CA CYS A 5 8.49 4.76 6.21
C CYS A 5 8.47 3.80 7.42
N ASP A 6 7.35 3.13 7.69
CA ASP A 6 7.19 2.07 8.67
C ASP A 6 7.24 0.66 8.05
N ALA A 7 7.65 0.56 6.78
CA ALA A 7 7.94 -0.69 6.10
C ALA A 7 9.45 -0.98 6.07
N VAL A 8 9.85 -2.15 6.57
CA VAL A 8 11.25 -2.55 6.74
C VAL A 8 11.55 -3.77 5.88
N VAL A 9 12.66 -3.75 5.15
CA VAL A 9 13.17 -4.94 4.45
C VAL A 9 13.65 -5.96 5.48
N SER A 10 12.98 -7.10 5.57
CA SER A 10 13.28 -8.18 6.52
C SER A 10 13.97 -9.39 5.91
N ASN A 11 13.89 -9.57 4.59
CA ASN A 11 14.57 -10.65 3.89
C ASN A 11 15.38 -10.10 2.70
N ILE A 12 16.68 -9.92 2.89
CA ILE A 12 17.59 -9.39 1.86
C ILE A 12 17.89 -10.39 0.73
N THR A 13 17.58 -11.68 0.92
CA THR A 13 17.77 -12.71 -0.10
C THR A 13 16.51 -12.95 -0.93
N PHE A 14 15.48 -12.11 -0.78
CA PHE A 14 14.27 -12.20 -1.58
C PHE A 14 14.53 -11.79 -3.03
N HIS A 15 14.09 -12.64 -3.96
CA HIS A 15 14.24 -12.43 -5.39
C HIS A 15 12.97 -11.79 -5.96
N MET A 16 12.99 -10.47 -6.15
CA MET A 16 11.84 -9.72 -6.66
C MET A 16 11.43 -10.16 -8.06
N ASP A 17 12.39 -10.61 -8.87
CA ASP A 17 12.19 -11.12 -10.21
C ASP A 17 11.32 -12.38 -10.22
N GLU A 18 11.46 -13.30 -9.26
CA GLU A 18 10.59 -14.47 -9.13
C GLU A 18 9.12 -14.07 -9.01
N LEU A 19 8.83 -13.06 -8.16
CA LEU A 19 7.49 -12.51 -8.04
C LEU A 19 7.06 -11.86 -9.36
N THR A 20 7.83 -10.92 -9.91
CA THR A 20 7.40 -10.16 -11.09
C THR A 20 7.28 -11.00 -12.36
N ASN A 21 8.05 -12.07 -12.50
CA ASN A 21 7.98 -12.99 -13.64
C ASN A 21 6.73 -13.89 -13.59
N SER A 22 6.17 -14.12 -12.39
CA SER A 22 4.90 -14.83 -12.22
C SER A 22 3.68 -13.99 -12.57
N VAL A 23 3.85 -12.67 -12.71
CA VAL A 23 2.78 -11.73 -12.99
C VAL A 23 2.68 -11.50 -14.50
N SER A 24 1.47 -11.66 -15.04
CA SER A 24 1.20 -11.40 -16.45
C SER A 24 1.64 -9.99 -16.88
N SER A 25 2.20 -9.89 -18.09
CA SER A 25 2.81 -8.65 -18.59
C SER A 25 1.81 -7.50 -18.80
N ASP A 26 0.52 -7.82 -18.89
CA ASP A 26 -0.57 -6.84 -18.98
C ASP A 26 -0.82 -6.10 -17.65
N LYS A 27 -0.38 -6.67 -16.52
CA LYS A 27 -0.47 -6.06 -15.20
C LYS A 27 0.57 -4.96 -15.04
N GLN A 28 0.13 -3.86 -14.46
CA GLN A 28 0.91 -2.64 -14.25
C GLN A 28 1.22 -2.38 -12.79
N MET A 29 0.46 -2.99 -11.87
CA MET A 29 0.58 -2.75 -10.44
C MET A 29 0.48 -4.06 -9.66
N ILE A 30 1.33 -4.25 -8.65
CA ILE A 30 1.20 -5.29 -7.63
C ILE A 30 0.89 -4.62 -6.30
N VAL A 31 -0.21 -5.03 -5.67
CA VAL A 31 -0.64 -4.56 -4.36
C VAL A 31 -0.89 -5.73 -3.42
N ILE A 32 -0.79 -5.48 -2.12
CA ILE A 32 -1.11 -6.49 -1.11
C ILE A 32 -2.59 -6.37 -0.71
N TRP A 33 -3.25 -7.52 -0.53
CA TRP A 33 -4.55 -7.57 0.12
C TRP A 33 -4.41 -7.23 1.61
N GLY A 34 -5.07 -6.16 2.05
CA GLY A 34 -5.16 -5.76 3.45
C GLY A 34 -6.44 -6.25 4.13
N HIS A 35 -6.65 -5.86 5.38
CA HIS A 35 -7.78 -6.31 6.19
C HIS A 35 -9.15 -5.95 5.60
N ASP A 36 -9.30 -4.74 5.04
CA ASP A 36 -10.57 -4.25 4.49
C ASP A 36 -10.47 -3.83 3.01
N PHE A 37 -9.26 -3.70 2.47
CA PHE A 37 -8.96 -3.32 1.08
C PHE A 37 -7.47 -3.48 0.76
N PHE A 38 -7.01 -3.02 -0.41
CA PHE A 38 -5.60 -2.98 -0.78
C PHE A 38 -4.74 -2.14 0.17
N ASN A 39 -3.54 -2.63 0.49
CA ASN A 39 -2.48 -1.86 1.13
C ASN A 39 -1.59 -1.23 0.07
N LEU A 40 -1.49 0.10 0.06
CA LEU A 40 -0.64 0.85 -0.86
C LEU A 40 0.71 1.27 -0.26
N GLY A 41 0.90 1.06 1.05
CA GLY A 41 2.16 1.36 1.72
C GLY A 41 3.31 0.44 1.32
N VAL A 42 3.01 -0.68 0.66
CA VAL A 42 3.99 -1.44 -0.13
C VAL A 42 3.34 -1.78 -1.46
N MET A 43 3.92 -1.31 -2.56
CA MET A 43 3.41 -1.61 -3.90
C MET A 43 4.51 -1.62 -4.95
N LEU A 44 4.32 -2.40 -6.00
CA LEU A 44 5.10 -2.30 -7.22
C LEU A 44 4.24 -1.65 -8.28
N LEU A 45 4.78 -0.63 -8.93
CA LEU A 45 4.15 0.05 -10.05
C LEU A 45 5.14 0.03 -11.21
N ARG A 46 4.73 -0.55 -12.34
CA ARG A 46 5.53 -0.58 -13.57
C ARG A 46 5.60 0.83 -14.13
N SER A 47 6.77 1.27 -14.61
CA SER A 47 6.83 2.52 -15.38
C SER A 47 6.10 2.35 -16.70
N SER A 48 5.01 3.08 -16.90
CA SER A 48 4.18 3.05 -18.12
C SER A 48 3.27 4.27 -18.19
N ASP A 49 2.73 4.57 -19.39
CA ASP A 49 1.71 5.61 -19.58
C ASP A 49 0.46 5.35 -18.72
N TRP A 50 0.10 4.08 -18.51
CA TRP A 50 -1.03 3.72 -17.66
C TRP A 50 -0.77 4.09 -16.20
N SER A 51 0.45 3.85 -15.71
CA SER A 51 0.84 4.20 -14.35
C SER A 51 0.89 5.71 -14.14
N GLU A 52 1.37 6.46 -15.14
CA GLU A 52 1.33 7.92 -15.12
C GLU A 52 -0.11 8.43 -15.06
N TRP A 53 -0.99 7.91 -15.93
CA TRP A 53 -2.42 8.23 -15.92
C TRP A 53 -3.06 7.93 -14.55
N LEU A 54 -2.78 6.76 -13.97
CA LEU A 54 -3.30 6.39 -12.65
C LEU A 54 -2.86 7.41 -11.59
N MET A 55 -1.57 7.76 -11.56
CA MET A 55 -1.03 8.73 -10.61
C MET A 55 -1.64 10.13 -10.81
N GLN A 56 -1.81 10.58 -12.06
CA GLN A 56 -2.50 11.83 -12.36
C GLN A 56 -3.94 11.81 -11.83
N LYS A 57 -4.68 10.71 -12.03
CA LYS A 57 -6.04 10.56 -11.49
C LYS A 57 -6.08 10.55 -9.96
N MET A 58 -5.09 9.95 -9.29
CA MET A 58 -4.98 10.04 -7.84
C MET A 58 -4.69 11.48 -7.38
N LEU A 59 -3.82 12.21 -8.09
CA LEU A 59 -3.47 13.60 -7.77
C LEU A 59 -4.61 14.59 -8.00
N GLU A 60 -5.40 14.42 -9.05
CA GLU A 60 -6.61 15.24 -9.32
C GLU A 60 -7.60 15.23 -8.13
N ARG A 61 -7.55 14.20 -7.29
CA ARG A 61 -8.45 14.02 -6.13
C ARG A 61 -7.82 14.49 -4.82
N ARG A 62 -6.58 14.99 -4.85
CA ARG A 62 -5.81 15.38 -3.66
C ARG A 62 -6.61 16.28 -2.74
N ASP A 63 -7.16 17.38 -3.24
CA ASP A 63 -7.83 18.37 -2.40
C ASP A 63 -9.07 17.81 -1.69
N TRP A 64 -9.86 16.99 -2.41
CA TRP A 64 -11.03 16.32 -1.84
C TRP A 64 -10.65 15.31 -0.76
N ILE A 65 -9.56 14.57 -0.98
CA ILE A 65 -9.03 13.59 -0.02
C ILE A 65 -8.38 14.27 1.19
N GLU A 66 -7.71 15.40 0.98
CA GLU A 66 -7.15 16.21 2.06
C GLU A 66 -8.25 16.76 2.97
N TRP A 67 -9.41 17.12 2.39
CA TRP A 67 -10.58 17.59 3.12
C TRP A 67 -11.28 16.49 3.93
N MET A 68 -11.24 15.23 3.47
CA MET A 68 -11.65 14.10 4.29
C MET A 68 -10.68 13.93 5.49
N VAL A 69 -11.08 14.38 6.68
CA VAL A 69 -10.31 14.31 7.94
C VAL A 69 -10.07 12.85 8.40
N GLY A 70 -9.25 12.10 7.67
CA GLY A 70 -9.05 10.67 7.91
C GLY A 70 -7.69 10.15 7.46
N LYS A 71 -7.32 9.00 8.04
CA LYS A 71 -6.15 8.22 7.63
C LYS A 71 -6.37 7.58 6.25
N TRP A 72 -5.27 7.15 5.63
CA TRP A 72 -5.25 6.33 4.40
C TRP A 72 -5.81 7.04 3.16
N ARG A 73 -5.26 8.21 2.88
CA ARG A 73 -5.71 9.14 1.84
C ARG A 73 -5.60 8.55 0.43
N ASP A 74 -4.42 8.05 0.12
CA ASP A 74 -4.06 7.33 -1.11
C ASP A 74 -4.91 6.06 -1.31
N GLN A 75 -5.04 5.22 -0.27
CA GLN A 75 -5.86 4.00 -0.34
C GLN A 75 -7.34 4.33 -0.63
N LYS A 76 -7.87 5.41 -0.04
CA LYS A 76 -9.22 5.90 -0.34
C LYS A 76 -9.34 6.43 -1.77
N SER A 77 -8.36 7.21 -2.23
CA SER A 77 -8.30 7.67 -3.63
C SER A 77 -8.43 6.51 -4.59
N PHE A 78 -7.61 5.48 -4.37
CA PHE A 78 -7.53 4.34 -5.24
C PHE A 78 -8.84 3.54 -5.24
N ARG A 79 -9.47 3.38 -4.07
CA ARG A 79 -10.79 2.76 -3.95
C ARG A 79 -11.85 3.49 -4.76
N MET A 80 -11.86 4.82 -4.73
CA MET A 80 -12.82 5.60 -5.53
C MET A 80 -12.57 5.45 -7.02
N LEU A 81 -11.30 5.48 -7.43
CA LEU A 81 -10.94 5.26 -8.84
C LEU A 81 -11.42 3.90 -9.34
N LEU A 82 -11.35 2.85 -8.51
CA LEU A 82 -11.88 1.54 -8.89
C LEU A 82 -13.41 1.52 -9.08
N ASN A 83 -14.15 2.40 -8.41
CA ASN A 83 -15.59 2.52 -8.62
C ASN A 83 -15.91 3.31 -9.91
N GLU A 84 -15.11 4.33 -10.22
CA GLU A 84 -15.30 5.20 -11.39
C GLU A 84 -14.76 4.58 -12.68
N TYR A 85 -13.66 3.82 -12.57
CA TYR A 85 -12.94 3.15 -13.66
C TYR A 85 -12.73 1.68 -13.27
N PRO A 86 -13.76 0.83 -13.41
CA PRO A 86 -13.69 -0.57 -12.99
C PRO A 86 -12.61 -1.39 -13.71
N ASP A 87 -12.21 -0.97 -14.90
CA ASP A 87 -11.17 -1.59 -15.71
C ASP A 87 -9.76 -1.48 -15.10
N ILE A 88 -9.54 -0.58 -14.13
CA ILE A 88 -8.31 -0.52 -13.33
C ILE A 88 -7.99 -1.89 -12.71
N VAL A 89 -9.01 -2.64 -12.25
CA VAL A 89 -8.80 -3.96 -11.63
C VAL A 89 -8.11 -4.95 -12.57
N ASN A 90 -8.29 -4.79 -13.90
CA ASN A 90 -7.65 -5.64 -14.89
C ASN A 90 -6.14 -5.40 -14.98
N LYS A 91 -5.66 -4.24 -14.52
CA LYS A 91 -4.24 -3.87 -14.51
C LYS A 91 -3.56 -4.11 -13.17
N VAL A 92 -4.32 -4.48 -12.15
CA VAL A 92 -3.82 -4.75 -10.80
C VAL A 92 -3.67 -6.25 -10.59
N PHE A 93 -2.55 -6.64 -10.00
CA PHE A 93 -2.30 -7.98 -9.47
C PHE A 93 -2.27 -7.90 -7.95
N VAL A 94 -3.10 -8.70 -7.29
CA VAL A 94 -3.26 -8.68 -5.84
C VAL A 94 -2.57 -9.90 -5.27
N VAL A 95 -1.70 -9.70 -4.29
CA VAL A 95 -1.02 -10.79 -3.59
C VAL A 95 -1.44 -10.86 -2.13
N ASP A 96 -1.36 -12.05 -1.56
CA ASP A 96 -1.53 -12.24 -0.13
C ASP A 96 -0.34 -11.61 0.62
N PRO A 97 -0.56 -11.08 1.85
CA PRO A 97 0.49 -10.45 2.64
C PRO A 97 1.84 -11.19 2.67
N PRO A 98 1.93 -12.48 3.06
CA PRO A 98 3.24 -13.14 3.19
C PRO A 98 4.05 -13.22 1.87
N THR A 99 3.44 -12.98 0.70
CA THR A 99 4.11 -13.00 -0.61
C THR A 99 5.13 -11.88 -0.77
N LEU A 100 4.82 -10.69 -0.25
CA LEU A 100 5.64 -9.49 -0.43
C LEU A 100 5.79 -8.69 0.86
N GLN A 101 4.71 -8.58 1.63
CA GLN A 101 4.64 -7.75 2.84
C GLN A 101 3.75 -8.38 3.90
N ALA A 102 4.29 -8.68 5.06
CA ALA A 102 3.49 -9.14 6.18
C ALA A 102 3.24 -8.03 7.20
N TYR A 103 2.08 -8.10 7.83
CA TYR A 103 1.75 -7.31 9.02
C TYR A 103 2.26 -8.07 10.26
N PRO A 104 2.41 -7.42 11.43
CA PRO A 104 3.01 -8.05 12.62
C PRO A 104 2.37 -9.39 13.02
N ARG A 105 1.04 -9.51 12.88
CA ARG A 105 0.29 -10.73 13.22
C ARG A 105 0.36 -11.86 12.17
N TRP A 106 0.81 -11.55 10.96
CA TRP A 106 0.87 -12.49 9.82
C TRP A 106 2.29 -12.67 9.30
N TRP A 107 3.29 -12.24 10.09
CA TRP A 107 4.68 -12.37 9.71
C TRP A 107 5.09 -13.84 9.69
N VAL A 108 5.67 -14.24 8.57
CA VAL A 108 6.28 -15.56 8.39
C VAL A 108 7.76 -15.39 8.03
N PRO A 109 8.65 -16.24 8.56
CA PRO A 109 10.05 -16.25 8.14
C PRO A 109 10.18 -16.34 6.62
N GLY A 110 11.02 -15.49 6.03
CA GLY A 110 11.20 -15.40 4.58
C GLY A 110 10.40 -14.29 3.89
N THR A 111 9.46 -13.64 4.58
CA THR A 111 8.74 -12.49 4.00
C THR A 111 9.70 -11.34 3.67
N PHE A 112 9.54 -10.74 2.47
CA PHE A 112 10.40 -9.65 2.01
C PHE A 112 10.31 -8.40 2.90
N ILE A 113 9.09 -7.87 3.05
CA ILE A 113 8.83 -6.65 3.82
C ILE A 113 8.07 -6.97 5.12
N TYR A 114 8.56 -6.46 6.23
CA TYR A 114 7.84 -6.37 7.49
C TYR A 114 7.27 -4.96 7.64
N HIS A 115 5.94 -4.83 7.64
CA HIS A 115 5.27 -3.52 7.63
C HIS A 115 4.57 -3.26 8.95
N GLN A 116 5.02 -2.23 9.67
CA GLN A 116 4.57 -1.90 11.02
C GLN A 116 3.33 -0.99 11.01
N VAL A 117 2.34 -1.33 10.19
CA VAL A 117 1.13 -0.51 9.99
C VAL A 117 0.49 -0.11 11.32
N GLY A 118 0.42 1.20 11.56
CA GLY A 118 -0.21 1.77 12.75
C GLY A 118 0.68 1.84 13.98
N CYS A 119 1.89 1.27 13.96
CA CYS A 119 2.92 1.52 14.95
C CYS A 119 3.52 2.91 14.67
N LYS A 120 3.13 3.91 15.47
CA LYS A 120 3.65 5.28 15.33
C LYS A 120 5.08 5.37 15.87
N SER A 121 6.07 5.03 15.05
CA SER A 121 7.49 5.36 15.30
C SER A 121 7.73 6.84 14.96
N GLY A 122 7.34 7.75 15.86
CA GLY A 122 7.73 9.18 15.72
C GLY A 122 6.75 10.23 16.22
N ARG A 123 5.56 9.86 16.72
CA ARG A 123 4.73 10.77 17.53
C ARG A 123 4.41 10.09 18.84
N GLY A 124 5.13 10.49 19.89
CA GLY A 124 4.74 10.25 21.26
C GLY A 124 3.26 10.58 21.42
N TRP A 125 2.57 9.76 22.19
CA TRP A 125 1.23 10.05 22.65
C TRP A 125 1.25 11.46 23.24
N GLY A 126 0.61 12.41 22.57
CA GLY A 126 0.21 13.65 23.21
C GLY A 126 -0.73 13.25 24.34
N SER A 127 -0.16 13.25 25.54
CA SER A 127 -0.81 13.33 26.84
C SER A 127 -2.26 13.80 26.78
N SER A 128 -3.20 12.86 26.75
CA SER A 128 -4.48 12.99 27.41
C SER A 128 -4.41 12.19 28.71
N MET A 129 -3.47 12.54 29.58
CA MET A 129 -3.70 12.35 31.01
C MET A 129 -4.69 13.44 31.39
N GLY A 130 -5.95 13.05 31.56
CA GLY A 130 -6.90 13.88 32.28
C GLY A 130 -6.31 14.16 33.65
N THR A 131 -5.94 15.41 33.90
CA THR A 131 -5.84 15.91 35.27
C THR A 131 -7.26 15.95 35.79
N GLY A 132 -7.61 14.95 36.59
CA GLY A 132 -8.73 15.08 37.51
C GLY A 132 -8.41 16.20 38.50
N LEU A 133 -9.23 17.24 38.45
CA LEU A 133 -9.72 18.02 39.58
C LEU A 133 -11.17 18.40 39.27
#